data_AF-A0A2A4NUN7-F1
#
_entry.id   AF-A0A2A4NUN7-F1
#
_cell.length_a   1.000
_cell.length_b   1.000
_cell.length_c   1.000
_cell.angle_alpha   90.00
_cell.angle_beta   90.00
_cell.angle_gamma   90.00
#
_symmetry.space_group_name_H-M   'P 1'
#
loop_
_entity.id
_entity.type
_entity.pdbx_description
1 polymer ?
#
loop_
_entity_poly.entity_id
_entity_poly.type
_entity_poly.pdbx_seq_one_letter_code
_entity_poly.pdbx_strand_id
1 'polypeptide(L)'
;MSENNLINNSPPSLELISPSGKAAQFAGTGDESESRTFFLTLSHPHADGEGFRDGDLLAVSTYHDAEPSDLVVWWTGSERSQALARVEDDLSLRAVGGFMPPAEGAGLSASVRGVVVGRLRRAELA
;
A
#
# COMPACT_ATOMS: atom_id res chain seq x y z
N MET A 1 32.41 4.70 -24.39
CA MET A 1 31.03 5.08 -24.73
C MET A 1 30.19 4.60 -23.56
N SER A 2 29.67 5.53 -22.77
CA SER A 2 29.00 5.25 -21.51
C SER A 2 27.63 4.62 -21.78
N GLU A 3 27.40 3.43 -21.24
CA GLU A 3 26.07 2.83 -21.19
C GLU A 3 25.19 3.75 -20.33
N ASN A 4 24.18 4.37 -20.98
CA ASN A 4 23.11 5.06 -20.29
C ASN A 4 22.34 4.02 -19.46
N ASN A 5 22.73 3.84 -18.21
CA ASN A 5 21.87 3.30 -17.17
C ASN A 5 20.69 4.28 -17.03
N LEU A 6 19.65 4.09 -17.84
CA LEU A 6 18.32 4.56 -17.49
C LEU A 6 17.95 3.82 -16.21
N ILE A 7 18.22 4.46 -15.07
CA ILE A 7 17.57 4.11 -13.83
C ILE A 7 16.09 4.27 -14.15
N ASN A 8 15.36 3.15 -14.24
CA ASN A 8 13.92 3.13 -14.42
C ASN A 8 13.30 3.83 -13.20
N ASN A 9 13.16 5.15 -13.26
CA ASN A 9 12.48 5.97 -12.27
C ASN A 9 10.96 5.84 -12.47
N SER A 10 10.46 4.61 -12.50
CA SER A 10 9.03 4.36 -12.46
C SER A 10 8.48 4.88 -11.12
N PRO A 11 7.38 5.63 -11.12
CA PRO A 11 6.76 6.04 -9.86
C PRO A 11 6.29 4.81 -9.09
N PRO A 12 6.25 4.87 -7.75
CA PRO A 12 5.73 3.78 -6.96
C PRO A 12 4.25 3.55 -7.27
N SER A 13 3.82 2.29 -7.25
CA SER A 13 2.43 1.91 -7.53
C SER A 13 1.93 0.79 -6.63
N LEU A 14 0.61 0.75 -6.46
CA LEU A 14 -0.12 -0.31 -5.76
C LEU A 14 -1.11 -0.94 -6.72
N GLU A 15 -1.06 -2.26 -6.85
CA GLU A 15 -1.97 -3.01 -7.73
C GLU A 15 -2.72 -4.07 -6.94
N LEU A 16 -4.04 -4.15 -7.14
CA LEU A 16 -4.87 -5.16 -6.52
C LEU A 16 -4.47 -6.54 -7.05
N ILE A 17 -4.24 -7.48 -6.14
CA ILE A 17 -3.96 -8.86 -6.50
C ILE A 17 -4.90 -9.82 -5.77
N SER A 18 -5.20 -10.94 -6.42
CA SER A 18 -5.78 -12.10 -5.74
C SER A 18 -4.62 -12.97 -5.22
N PRO A 19 -4.40 -13.05 -3.90
CA PRO A 19 -3.35 -13.90 -3.38
C PRO A 19 -3.63 -15.36 -3.73
N SER A 20 -2.58 -16.12 -4.03
CA SER A 20 -2.66 -17.56 -4.28
C SER A 20 -1.88 -18.35 -3.22
N GLY A 21 -2.11 -19.66 -3.16
CA GLY A 21 -1.46 -20.54 -2.19
C GLY A 21 -1.85 -20.22 -0.74
N LYS A 22 -0.89 -20.33 0.19
CA LYS A 22 -1.16 -20.12 1.64
C LYS A 22 -1.61 -18.71 1.99
N ALA A 23 -1.23 -17.70 1.20
CA ALA A 23 -1.65 -16.32 1.43
C ALA A 23 -3.16 -16.13 1.17
N ALA A 24 -3.79 -17.00 0.36
CA ALA A 24 -5.21 -16.93 0.06
C ALA A 24 -6.11 -17.11 1.29
N GLN A 25 -5.63 -17.78 2.35
CA GLN A 25 -6.37 -17.94 3.61
C GLN A 25 -6.66 -16.60 4.32
N PHE A 26 -5.91 -15.55 3.97
CA PHE A 26 -6.08 -14.21 4.54
C PHE A 26 -6.96 -13.31 3.66
N ALA A 27 -7.23 -13.70 2.41
CA ALA A 27 -8.28 -13.05 1.62
C ALA A 27 -9.61 -13.59 2.17
N GLY A 28 -10.44 -12.72 2.76
CA GLY A 28 -11.68 -13.16 3.40
C GLY A 28 -12.57 -13.93 2.43
N THR A 29 -12.71 -15.25 2.64
CA THR A 29 -13.59 -16.13 1.85
C THR A 29 -14.86 -16.54 2.61
N GLY A 30 -15.20 -15.86 3.70
CA GLY A 30 -16.39 -16.18 4.50
C GLY A 30 -17.63 -15.42 4.01
N ASP A 31 -18.75 -16.12 3.89
CA ASP A 31 -20.10 -15.58 3.68
C ASP A 31 -20.60 -14.70 4.85
N GLU A 32 -19.78 -14.52 5.89
CA GLU A 32 -20.02 -13.55 6.96
C GLU A 32 -19.36 -12.22 6.59
N SER A 33 -20.22 -11.21 6.41
CA SER A 33 -20.00 -9.85 5.93
C SER A 33 -18.91 -9.00 6.64
N GLU A 34 -18.00 -9.56 7.45
CA GLU A 34 -17.22 -8.82 8.44
C GLU A 34 -15.68 -8.93 8.32
N SER A 35 -15.13 -9.46 7.23
CA SER A 35 -13.66 -9.44 7.02
C SER A 35 -13.28 -9.26 5.56
N ARG A 36 -13.20 -8.02 5.09
CA ARG A 36 -12.73 -7.70 3.73
C ARG A 36 -11.26 -7.28 3.74
N THR A 37 -10.39 -8.22 4.11
CA THR A 37 -8.95 -8.07 3.83
C THR A 37 -8.69 -8.31 2.35
N PHE A 38 -8.01 -7.37 1.70
CA PHE A 38 -7.57 -7.51 0.30
C PHE A 38 -6.06 -7.30 0.21
N PHE A 39 -5.48 -7.63 -0.95
CA PHE A 39 -4.03 -7.63 -1.14
C PHE A 39 -3.61 -6.66 -2.23
N LEU A 40 -2.59 -5.86 -1.94
CA LEU A 40 -1.93 -5.00 -2.91
C LEU A 40 -0.49 -5.46 -3.09
N THR A 41 -0.01 -5.53 -4.34
CA THR A 41 1.42 -5.62 -4.61
C THR A 41 2.00 -4.21 -4.72
N LEU A 42 3.14 -4.00 -4.08
CA LEU A 42 3.89 -2.75 -4.13
C LEU A 42 5.00 -2.85 -5.17
N SER A 43 5.05 -1.88 -6.08
CA SER A 43 6.07 -1.82 -7.13
C SER A 43 6.83 -0.49 -7.05
N HIS A 44 8.12 -0.52 -7.32
CA HIS A 44 9.04 0.62 -7.36
C HIS A 44 9.03 1.54 -6.12
N PRO A 45 8.99 1.03 -4.87
CA PRO A 45 9.04 1.90 -3.71
C PRO A 45 10.37 2.64 -3.62
N HIS A 46 10.32 3.91 -3.21
CA HIS A 46 11.54 4.64 -2.86
C HIS A 46 12.07 4.18 -1.49
N ALA A 47 13.39 4.29 -1.31
CA ALA A 47 14.02 4.01 -0.02
C ALA A 47 13.72 5.14 0.98
N ASP A 48 12.87 4.88 1.97
CA ASP A 48 12.39 5.91 2.90
C ASP A 48 12.24 5.45 4.36
N GLY A 49 13.05 4.46 4.78
CA GLY A 49 13.08 3.98 6.17
C GLY A 49 11.98 2.97 6.52
N GLU A 50 10.93 2.86 5.71
CA GLU A 50 9.88 1.83 5.88
C GLU A 50 10.36 0.41 5.50
N GLY A 51 11.52 0.35 4.83
CA GLY A 51 12.16 -0.89 4.40
C GLY A 51 11.34 -1.66 3.37
N PHE A 52 10.48 -0.98 2.61
CA PHE A 52 9.73 -1.57 1.51
C PHE A 52 10.64 -2.15 0.43
N ARG A 53 10.16 -3.19 -0.24
CA ARG A 53 10.82 -3.83 -1.38
C ARG A 53 9.84 -4.00 -2.53
N ASP A 54 10.38 -4.01 -3.73
CA ASP A 54 9.61 -4.35 -4.92
C ASP A 54 9.01 -5.76 -4.78
N GLY A 55 7.72 -5.89 -5.08
CA GLY A 55 6.96 -7.13 -4.93
C GLY A 55 6.49 -7.44 -3.50
N ASP A 56 6.65 -6.50 -2.55
CA ASP A 56 6.02 -6.62 -1.23
C ASP A 56 4.50 -6.76 -1.40
N LEU A 57 3.91 -7.76 -0.73
CA LEU A 57 2.46 -7.95 -0.69
C LEU A 57 1.91 -7.37 0.61
N LEU A 58 1.02 -6.39 0.48
CA LEU A 58 0.38 -5.70 1.60
C LEU A 58 -1.01 -6.28 1.81
N ALA A 59 -1.26 -6.81 3.01
CA ALA A 59 -2.59 -7.18 3.44
C ALA A 59 -3.28 -5.95 4.02
N VAL A 60 -4.39 -5.54 3.41
CA VAL A 60 -5.10 -4.30 3.74
C VAL A 60 -6.48 -4.66 4.26
N SER A 61 -6.78 -4.26 5.50
CA SER A 61 -8.09 -4.43 6.12
C SER A 61 -8.94 -3.17 5.97
N THR A 62 -10.17 -3.33 5.51
CA THR A 62 -11.17 -2.23 5.49
C THR A 62 -11.96 -2.12 6.80
N TYR A 63 -11.68 -2.97 7.79
CA TYR A 63 -12.45 -3.04 9.04
C TYR A 63 -11.80 -2.28 10.19
N HIS A 64 -10.47 -2.18 10.19
CA HIS A 64 -9.75 -1.50 11.25
C HIS A 64 -9.86 0.01 11.07
N ASP A 65 -10.22 0.69 12.15
CA ASP A 65 -10.04 2.14 12.25
C ASP A 65 -8.54 2.45 12.19
N ALA A 66 -8.19 3.54 11.50
CA ALA A 66 -6.80 3.98 11.39
C ALA A 66 -6.41 4.77 12.64
N GLU A 67 -5.33 4.37 13.29
CA GLU A 67 -4.77 5.00 14.48
C GLU A 67 -3.42 5.68 14.17
N PRO A 68 -2.95 6.63 15.00
CA PRO A 68 -1.60 7.17 14.88
C PRO A 68 -0.54 6.07 14.80
N SER A 69 0.46 6.30 13.94
CA SER A 69 1.51 5.34 13.54
C SER A 69 1.07 4.19 12.63
N ASP A 70 -0.21 4.03 12.32
CA ASP A 70 -0.63 3.03 11.34
C ASP A 70 -0.14 3.36 9.94
N LEU A 71 0.17 2.30 9.19
CA LEU A 71 0.36 2.37 7.76
C LEU A 71 -1.00 2.15 7.08
N VAL A 72 -1.42 3.10 6.25
CA VAL A 72 -2.70 3.04 5.55
C VAL A 72 -2.52 3.13 4.04
N VAL A 73 -3.53 2.61 3.34
CA VAL A 73 -3.74 2.90 1.93
C VAL A 73 -4.78 4.02 1.85
N TRP A 74 -4.44 5.11 1.19
CA TRP A 74 -5.38 6.18 0.86
C TRP A 74 -5.57 6.28 -0.65
N TRP A 75 -6.67 6.87 -1.08
CA TRP A 75 -6.99 7.04 -2.51
C TRP A 75 -7.97 8.20 -2.75
N THR A 76 -8.18 8.55 -4.02
CA THR A 76 -9.24 9.47 -4.46
C THR A 76 -10.39 8.72 -5.15
N GLY A 77 -10.60 7.45 -4.80
CA GLY A 77 -11.64 6.59 -5.38
C GLY A 77 -11.26 5.87 -6.69
N SER A 78 -9.99 5.93 -7.11
CA SER A 78 -9.49 5.16 -8.27
C SER A 78 -8.29 4.29 -7.90
N GLU A 79 -8.14 3.14 -8.57
CA GLU A 79 -7.01 2.24 -8.29
C GLU A 79 -5.64 2.89 -8.57
N ARG A 80 -5.56 3.75 -9.60
CA ARG A 80 -4.34 4.50 -9.94
C ARG A 80 -3.97 5.58 -8.94
N SER A 81 -4.92 6.01 -8.11
CA SER A 81 -4.71 7.03 -7.08
C SER A 81 -4.31 6.46 -5.72
N GLN A 82 -4.18 5.13 -5.61
CA GLN A 82 -3.81 4.50 -4.35
C GLN A 82 -2.38 4.81 -3.99
N ALA A 83 -2.17 5.15 -2.72
CA ALA A 83 -0.87 5.49 -2.19
C ALA A 83 -0.75 5.06 -0.73
N LEU A 84 0.50 4.87 -0.28
CA LEU A 84 0.81 4.58 1.11
C LEU A 84 1.02 5.87 1.90
N ALA A 85 0.50 5.89 3.12
CA ALA A 85 0.78 6.94 4.08
C ALA A 85 0.88 6.38 5.50
N ARG A 86 1.64 7.07 6.35
CA ARG A 86 1.62 6.91 7.80
C ARG A 86 0.59 7.88 8.37
N VAL A 87 -0.22 7.42 9.32
CA VAL A 87 -1.04 8.31 10.14
C VAL A 87 -0.14 8.93 11.19
N GLU A 88 -0.08 10.26 11.24
CA GLU A 88 0.67 11.00 12.25
C GLU A 88 -0.19 11.24 13.51
N ASP A 89 0.43 11.73 14.59
CA ASP A 89 -0.26 11.95 15.88
C ASP A 89 -1.42 12.96 15.79
N ASP A 90 -1.37 13.89 14.83
CA ASP A 90 -2.41 14.87 14.55
C ASP A 90 -3.47 14.38 13.55
N LEU A 91 -3.45 13.08 13.23
CA LEU A 91 -4.30 12.40 12.23
C LEU A 91 -4.07 12.86 10.79
N SER A 92 -3.00 13.61 10.51
CA SER A 92 -2.57 13.88 9.14
C SER A 92 -1.96 12.63 8.50
N LEU A 93 -1.92 12.60 7.17
CA LEU A 93 -1.35 11.51 6.39
C LEU A 93 0.00 11.93 5.81
N ARG A 94 1.10 11.36 6.33
CA ARG A 94 2.44 11.52 5.77
C ARG A 94 2.68 10.47 4.70
N ALA A 95 2.93 10.88 3.47
CA ALA A 95 3.26 9.94 2.40
C ALA A 95 4.54 9.15 2.69
N VAL A 96 4.52 7.87 2.33
CA VAL A 96 5.67 6.95 2.43
C VAL A 96 5.83 6.16 1.13
N GLY A 97 6.82 5.30 0.99
CA GLY A 97 7.19 4.54 -0.20
C GLY A 97 7.55 5.39 -1.42
N GLY A 98 7.77 6.69 -1.26
CA GLY A 98 7.92 7.64 -2.37
C GLY A 98 6.60 8.06 -3.03
N PHE A 99 5.45 7.66 -2.46
CA PHE A 99 4.15 8.13 -2.93
C PHE A 99 3.99 9.63 -2.67
N MET A 100 3.06 10.25 -3.39
CA MET A 100 2.65 11.63 -3.13
C MET A 100 1.72 11.69 -1.92
N PRO A 101 1.69 12.80 -1.17
CA PRO A 101 0.68 13.01 -0.14
C PRO A 101 -0.70 13.31 -0.76
N PRO A 102 -1.79 13.16 0.01
CA PRO A 102 -3.10 13.66 -0.40
C PRO A 102 -3.01 15.15 -0.76
N ALA A 103 -3.47 15.53 -1.95
CA ALA A 103 -3.44 16.92 -2.38
C ALA A 103 -4.41 17.77 -1.55
N GLU A 104 -3.91 18.75 -0.82
CA GLU A 104 -4.75 19.73 -0.13
C GLU A 104 -5.46 20.63 -1.16
N GLY A 105 -6.79 20.73 -1.07
CA GLY A 105 -7.56 21.73 -1.82
C GLY A 105 -7.94 21.38 -3.27
N ALA A 106 -7.70 20.17 -3.77
CA ALA A 106 -7.96 19.80 -5.18
C ALA A 106 -9.42 19.37 -5.50
N GLY A 107 -10.36 19.47 -4.56
CA GLY A 107 -11.76 19.03 -4.77
C GLY A 107 -11.92 17.51 -4.95
N LEU A 108 -10.83 16.74 -4.86
CA LEU A 108 -10.83 15.29 -4.79
C LEU A 108 -10.87 14.89 -3.32
N SER A 109 -11.94 14.21 -2.89
CA SER A 109 -12.05 13.69 -1.53
C SER A 109 -11.11 12.51 -1.35
N ALA A 110 -9.93 12.77 -0.79
CA ALA A 110 -9.06 11.71 -0.31
C ALA A 110 -9.76 10.92 0.80
N SER A 111 -9.65 9.60 0.76
CA SER A 111 -10.20 8.72 1.80
C SER A 111 -9.23 7.60 2.12
N VAL A 112 -9.28 7.11 3.36
CA VAL A 112 -8.57 5.89 3.75
C VAL A 112 -9.33 4.71 3.15
N ARG A 113 -8.64 3.93 2.30
CA ARG A 113 -9.17 2.69 1.73
C ARG A 113 -9.08 1.54 2.72
N GLY A 114 -8.05 1.53 3.58
CA GLY A 114 -7.89 0.56 4.67
C GLY A 114 -6.52 0.63 5.33
N VAL A 115 -6.38 -0.09 6.44
CA VAL A 115 -5.16 -0.19 7.25
C VAL A 115 -4.33 -1.38 6.77
N VAL A 116 -3.02 -1.20 6.62
CA VAL A 116 -2.09 -2.29 6.30
C VAL A 116 -1.84 -3.10 7.57
N VAL A 117 -2.45 -4.28 7.65
CA VAL A 117 -2.38 -5.18 8.81
C VAL A 117 -1.29 -6.25 8.68
N GLY A 118 -0.64 -6.33 7.52
CA GLY A 118 0.45 -7.26 7.30
C GLY A 118 1.23 -6.98 6.02
N ARG A 119 2.49 -7.41 6.02
CA ARG A 119 3.40 -7.36 4.87
C ARG A 119 4.03 -8.74 4.66
N LEU A 120 3.82 -9.32 3.49
CA LEU A 120 4.35 -10.61 3.12
C LEU A 120 5.44 -10.45 2.06
N ARG A 121 6.50 -11.25 2.21
CA ARG A 121 7.60 -11.33 1.26
C ARG A 121 7.78 -12.77 0.83
N ARG A 122 8.16 -12.98 -0.42
CA ARG A 122 8.74 -14.25 -0.81
C ARG A 122 10.07 -14.39 -0.06
N ALA A 123 10.27 -15.54 0.59
CA ALA A 123 11.58 -15.86 1.11
C ALA A 123 12.55 -15.84 -0.07
N GLU A 124 13.60 -15.05 0.03
CA GLU A 124 14.75 -15.19 -0.86
C GLU A 124 15.28 -16.62 -0.62
N LEU A 125 15.32 -17.44 -1.67
CA LEU A 125 15.97 -18.74 -1.60
C LEU A 125 17.44 -18.45 -1.27
N ALA A 126 17.84 -18.80 -0.05
CA ALA A 126 19.22 -18.73 0.41
C ALA A 126 20.11 -19.70 -0.37
#